data_AF-A0A6I7F9X0-F1
#
_entry.id   AF-A0A6I7F9X0-F1
#
_cell.length_a   1.000
_cell.length_b   1.000
_cell.length_c   1.000
_cell.angle_alpha   90.00
_cell.angle_beta   90.00
_cell.angle_gamma   90.00
#
_symmetry.space_group_name_H-M   'P 1'
#
loop_
_entity.id
_entity.type
_entity.pdbx_description
1 polymer ?
#
loop_
_entity_poly.entity_id
_entity_poly.type
_entity_poly.pdbx_seq_one_letter_code
_entity_poly.pdbx_strand_id
1 'polypeptide(L)'
;MKVFNIASIPGDGVGKEVVPAAQRVLKAVSDVHGGISFQFTEFPYSCEYYLEHGEMMPEDGLERLKDFDSIFLGAVGNSKLVPDHVSLWGLLIKIRREFEQVINIRPAKFLQGIKSPLANPKDFDLLVVRENSEGEYSTVGGRIYRDEEEIAIQNAVFSRRGAERAMRFAFEMAAKRKQHVTSATKSNGIIHSMPFWDEVFKQTAKDYPDIATDSQHIDALTAFFVTKPEKFDVIVASNLFGDILTDIGAAIMGSVGIAPAANINVNGKYPSMFEPVHGSAPDIIGKGIANPIGQIWTAKMMLDHFGEEELGSKLLDVIEDVLKSGFLTPDIGGAYTTEEVTDEVIKRLKYA
;
A
#
# COMPACT_ATOMS: atom_id res chain seq x y z
N MET A 1 17.59 -1.84 -24.34
CA MET A 1 16.29 -1.45 -23.78
C MET A 1 15.84 -2.58 -22.88
N LYS A 2 15.74 -2.33 -21.57
CA LYS A 2 15.29 -3.30 -20.57
C LYS A 2 13.76 -3.32 -20.59
N VAL A 3 13.16 -4.49 -20.77
CA VAL A 3 11.70 -4.65 -20.83
C VAL A 3 11.24 -5.27 -19.52
N PHE A 4 10.29 -4.61 -18.84
CA PHE A 4 9.63 -5.14 -17.66
C PHE A 4 8.25 -5.69 -18.04
N ASN A 5 8.00 -6.95 -17.74
CA ASN A 5 6.73 -7.63 -17.91
C ASN A 5 5.90 -7.44 -16.64
N ILE A 6 4.78 -6.75 -16.76
CA ILE A 6 3.93 -6.40 -15.61
C ILE A 6 2.58 -7.08 -15.75
N ALA A 7 2.18 -7.82 -14.72
CA ALA A 7 0.83 -8.35 -14.62
C ALA A 7 -0.10 -7.23 -14.13
N SER A 8 -1.02 -6.79 -14.97
CA SER A 8 -1.96 -5.71 -14.65
C SER A 8 -3.29 -6.30 -14.19
N ILE A 9 -3.71 -5.96 -12.98
CA ILE A 9 -5.00 -6.37 -12.41
C ILE A 9 -5.77 -5.10 -12.03
N PRO A 10 -6.54 -4.48 -12.95
CA PRO A 10 -7.34 -3.30 -12.61
C PRO A 10 -8.32 -3.57 -11.46
N GLY A 11 -8.86 -4.79 -11.39
CA GLY A 11 -9.75 -5.23 -10.34
C GLY A 11 -11.13 -4.55 -10.41
N ASP A 12 -11.60 -4.04 -9.29
CA ASP A 12 -12.94 -3.51 -9.10
C ASP A 12 -12.98 -1.97 -9.06
N GLY A 13 -14.14 -1.41 -9.43
CA GLY A 13 -14.44 0.01 -9.26
C GLY A 13 -13.40 0.93 -9.91
N VAL A 14 -12.93 1.95 -9.18
CA VAL A 14 -11.98 2.96 -9.68
C VAL A 14 -10.64 2.39 -10.10
N GLY A 15 -10.29 1.16 -9.70
CA GLY A 15 -9.13 0.47 -10.24
C GLY A 15 -9.13 0.39 -11.78
N LYS A 16 -10.32 0.30 -12.39
CA LYS A 16 -10.54 0.35 -13.85
C LYS A 16 -10.29 1.73 -14.48
N GLU A 17 -10.23 2.80 -13.68
CA GLU A 17 -9.90 4.17 -14.13
C GLU A 17 -8.42 4.50 -13.88
N VAL A 18 -7.92 4.23 -12.66
CA VAL A 18 -6.61 4.70 -12.24
C VAL A 18 -5.46 3.83 -12.76
N VAL A 19 -5.67 2.53 -12.99
CA VAL A 19 -4.64 1.64 -13.56
C VAL A 19 -4.27 2.04 -15.00
N PRO A 20 -5.23 2.20 -15.93
CA PRO A 20 -4.91 2.70 -17.28
C PRO A 20 -4.23 4.08 -17.26
N ALA A 21 -4.65 4.99 -16.38
CA ALA A 21 -4.01 6.28 -16.20
C ALA A 21 -2.52 6.15 -15.83
N ALA A 22 -2.20 5.35 -14.82
CA ALA A 22 -0.82 5.13 -14.39
C ALA A 22 0.02 4.38 -15.43
N GLN A 23 -0.56 3.44 -16.19
CA GLN A 23 0.13 2.79 -17.31
C GLN A 23 0.52 3.79 -18.41
N ARG A 24 -0.33 4.77 -18.72
CA ARG A 24 0.00 5.85 -19.67
C ARG A 24 1.15 6.71 -19.16
N VAL A 25 1.20 6.98 -17.85
CA VAL A 25 2.32 7.69 -17.22
C VAL A 25 3.61 6.87 -17.31
N LEU A 26 3.58 5.57 -17.00
CA LEU A 26 4.73 4.67 -17.15
C LEU A 26 5.23 4.59 -18.60
N LYS A 27 4.31 4.61 -19.58
CA LYS A 27 4.69 4.73 -20.99
C LYS A 27 5.42 6.05 -21.25
N ALA A 28 4.94 7.18 -20.73
CA ALA A 28 5.62 8.46 -20.89
C ALA A 28 7.02 8.47 -20.23
N VAL A 29 7.16 7.85 -19.05
CA VAL A 29 8.47 7.63 -18.40
C VAL A 29 9.40 6.82 -19.30
N SER A 30 8.91 5.73 -19.90
CA SER A 30 9.67 4.91 -20.86
C SER A 30 10.10 5.72 -22.09
N ASP A 31 9.19 6.51 -22.68
CA ASP A 31 9.45 7.34 -23.85
C ASP A 31 10.53 8.41 -23.57
N VAL A 32 10.51 9.03 -22.38
CA VAL A 32 11.48 10.06 -21.97
C VAL A 32 12.85 9.45 -21.61
N HIS A 33 12.86 8.31 -20.92
CA HIS A 33 14.10 7.66 -20.50
C HIS A 33 14.84 6.97 -21.66
N GLY A 34 14.11 6.33 -22.58
CA GLY A 34 14.68 5.60 -23.73
C GLY A 34 15.42 4.30 -23.41
N GLY A 35 15.76 4.04 -22.14
CA GLY A 35 16.48 2.85 -21.69
C GLY A 35 15.59 1.67 -21.24
N ILE A 36 14.33 1.93 -20.89
CA ILE A 36 13.39 0.95 -20.33
C ILE A 36 12.05 0.97 -21.07
N SER A 37 11.30 -0.13 -21.01
CA SER A 37 9.90 -0.21 -21.44
C SER A 37 9.09 -1.16 -20.56
N PHE A 38 7.77 -0.99 -20.59
CA PHE A 38 6.82 -1.79 -19.82
C PHE A 38 5.87 -2.53 -20.76
N GLN A 39 5.73 -3.84 -20.57
CA GLN A 39 4.76 -4.67 -21.26
C GLN A 39 3.72 -5.15 -20.24
N PHE A 40 2.48 -4.66 -20.38
CA PHE A 40 1.39 -5.05 -19.50
C PHE A 40 0.62 -6.22 -20.09
N THR A 41 0.41 -7.26 -19.27
CA THR A 41 -0.58 -8.30 -19.54
C THR A 41 -1.73 -8.12 -18.58
N GLU A 42 -2.92 -7.85 -19.10
CA GLU A 42 -4.10 -7.63 -18.28
C GLU A 42 -4.74 -8.95 -17.85
N PHE A 43 -5.13 -9.02 -16.57
CA PHE A 43 -5.86 -10.12 -15.98
C PHE A 43 -7.20 -9.62 -15.44
N PRO A 44 -8.33 -10.24 -15.80
CA PRO A 44 -9.67 -9.73 -15.49
C PRO A 44 -10.12 -10.05 -14.06
N TYR A 45 -9.21 -10.35 -13.12
CA TYR A 45 -9.55 -10.82 -11.78
C TYR A 45 -10.27 -9.73 -10.99
N SER A 46 -11.55 -9.95 -10.67
CA SER A 46 -12.44 -8.97 -10.03
C SER A 46 -13.69 -9.63 -9.44
N CYS A 47 -14.57 -8.85 -8.80
CA CYS A 47 -15.88 -9.32 -8.37
C CYS A 47 -16.77 -9.70 -9.57
N GLU A 48 -16.63 -9.07 -10.74
CA GLU A 48 -17.36 -9.49 -11.94
C GLU A 48 -16.86 -10.84 -12.46
N TYR A 49 -15.55 -11.09 -12.41
CA TYR A 49 -15.00 -12.41 -12.73
C TYR A 49 -15.57 -13.51 -11.81
N TYR A 50 -15.73 -13.20 -10.52
CA TYR A 50 -16.39 -14.09 -9.56
C TYR A 50 -17.84 -14.39 -9.90
N LEU A 51 -18.63 -13.41 -10.35
CA LEU A 51 -20.02 -13.65 -10.74
C LEU A 51 -20.13 -14.59 -11.95
N GLU A 52 -19.16 -14.56 -12.85
CA GLU A 52 -19.11 -15.41 -14.03
C GLU A 52 -18.56 -16.82 -13.75
N HIS A 53 -17.56 -16.94 -12.86
CA HIS A 53 -16.77 -18.17 -12.69
C HIS A 53 -16.94 -18.85 -11.31
N GLY A 54 -17.52 -18.15 -10.32
CA GLY A 54 -17.66 -18.63 -8.95
C GLY A 54 -16.40 -18.51 -8.09
N GLU A 55 -15.32 -17.93 -8.62
CA GLU A 55 -14.04 -17.71 -7.95
C GLU A 55 -13.41 -16.38 -8.39
N MET A 56 -12.61 -15.75 -7.52
CA MET A 56 -12.06 -14.40 -7.82
C MET A 56 -10.93 -14.41 -8.85
N MET A 57 -10.33 -15.58 -9.08
CA MET A 57 -9.19 -15.83 -9.94
C MET A 57 -9.19 -17.34 -10.23
N PRO A 58 -8.86 -17.80 -11.45
CA PRO A 58 -8.83 -19.21 -11.79
C PRO A 58 -7.84 -19.98 -10.91
N GLU A 59 -8.02 -21.29 -10.83
CA GLU A 59 -7.14 -22.18 -10.07
C GLU A 59 -5.65 -22.01 -10.44
N ASP A 60 -5.34 -21.82 -11.73
CA ASP A 60 -3.99 -21.58 -12.25
C ASP A 60 -3.52 -20.12 -12.18
N GLY A 61 -4.34 -19.21 -11.64
CA GLY A 61 -4.10 -17.77 -11.72
C GLY A 61 -2.81 -17.32 -11.04
N LEU A 62 -2.41 -17.94 -9.93
CA LEU A 62 -1.10 -17.67 -9.33
C LEU A 62 0.04 -18.15 -10.22
N GLU A 63 -0.04 -19.34 -10.81
CA GLU A 63 1.02 -19.80 -11.73
C GLU A 63 1.13 -18.87 -12.95
N ARG A 64 0.01 -18.29 -13.41
CA ARG A 64 0.02 -17.29 -14.49
C ARG A 64 0.66 -15.96 -14.09
N LEU A 65 0.64 -15.57 -12.82
CA LEU A 65 1.24 -14.32 -12.34
C LEU A 65 2.72 -14.46 -11.96
N LYS A 66 3.17 -15.68 -11.68
CA LYS A 66 4.46 -16.00 -11.05
C LYS A 66 5.70 -15.54 -11.82
N ASP A 67 5.65 -15.56 -13.16
CA ASP A 67 6.81 -15.27 -14.01
C ASP A 67 6.91 -13.79 -14.43
N PHE A 68 5.99 -12.94 -13.94
CA PHE A 68 6.06 -11.50 -14.19
C PHE A 68 7.12 -10.83 -13.30
N ASP A 69 7.69 -9.73 -13.77
CA ASP A 69 8.65 -8.94 -12.99
C ASP A 69 7.97 -8.28 -11.78
N SER A 70 6.69 -7.91 -11.91
CA SER A 70 5.85 -7.40 -10.81
C SER A 70 4.36 -7.48 -11.16
N ILE A 71 3.52 -7.36 -10.13
CA ILE A 71 2.07 -7.23 -10.25
C ILE A 71 1.69 -5.77 -9.98
N PHE A 72 0.85 -5.21 -10.84
CA PHE A 72 0.32 -3.86 -10.72
C PHE A 72 -1.19 -3.91 -10.59
N LEU A 73 -1.69 -3.69 -9.38
CA LEU A 73 -3.09 -3.89 -9.01
C LEU A 73 -3.77 -2.54 -8.72
N GLY A 74 -5.03 -2.42 -9.12
CA GLY A 74 -5.87 -1.27 -8.87
C GLY A 74 -6.57 -1.33 -7.51
N ALA A 75 -7.73 -1.97 -7.45
CA ALA A 75 -8.45 -2.18 -6.21
C ALA A 75 -9.24 -3.49 -6.24
N VAL A 76 -9.55 -4.07 -5.08
CA VAL A 76 -10.36 -5.29 -4.97
C VAL A 76 -11.52 -5.05 -4.02
N GLY A 77 -12.71 -5.51 -4.41
CA GLY A 77 -13.89 -5.58 -3.56
C GLY A 77 -15.06 -4.75 -4.08
N ASN A 78 -16.25 -5.34 -4.04
CA ASN A 78 -17.51 -4.65 -4.26
C ASN A 78 -18.58 -5.38 -3.45
N SER A 79 -18.84 -4.92 -2.23
CA SER A 79 -19.75 -5.57 -1.28
C SER A 79 -21.20 -5.71 -1.77
N LYS A 80 -21.59 -4.98 -2.82
CA LYS A 80 -22.89 -5.15 -3.49
C LYS A 80 -22.95 -6.40 -4.37
N LEU A 81 -21.81 -6.89 -4.86
CA LEU A 81 -21.71 -8.05 -5.75
C LEU A 81 -21.19 -9.28 -5.01
N VAL A 82 -20.12 -9.12 -4.23
CA VAL A 82 -19.41 -10.21 -3.55
C VAL A 82 -19.05 -9.75 -2.13
N PRO A 83 -19.34 -10.53 -1.08
CA PRO A 83 -18.96 -10.16 0.29
C PRO A 83 -17.47 -9.85 0.42
N ASP A 84 -17.10 -8.83 1.19
CA ASP A 84 -15.71 -8.35 1.25
C ASP A 84 -14.71 -9.44 1.70
N HIS A 85 -15.12 -10.30 2.64
CA HIS A 85 -14.27 -11.41 3.07
C HIS A 85 -14.09 -12.47 1.98
N VAL A 86 -14.99 -12.60 1.01
CA VAL A 86 -14.84 -13.52 -0.12
C VAL A 86 -13.92 -12.90 -1.18
N SER A 87 -14.17 -11.64 -1.56
CA SER A 87 -13.38 -10.97 -2.59
C SER A 87 -11.94 -10.73 -2.16
N LEU A 88 -11.74 -10.22 -0.94
CA LEU A 88 -10.41 -9.90 -0.42
C LEU A 88 -9.57 -11.17 -0.17
N TRP A 89 -10.16 -12.23 0.39
CA TRP A 89 -9.44 -13.49 0.64
C TRP A 89 -9.28 -14.35 -0.60
N GLY A 90 -10.18 -14.25 -1.57
CA GLY A 90 -10.11 -14.98 -2.84
C GLY A 90 -9.06 -14.44 -3.80
N LEU A 91 -8.65 -13.17 -3.66
CA LEU A 91 -7.70 -12.51 -4.56
C LEU A 91 -6.51 -11.90 -3.82
N LEU A 92 -6.71 -10.77 -3.14
CA LEU A 92 -5.60 -9.95 -2.64
C LEU A 92 -4.78 -10.65 -1.56
N ILE A 93 -5.45 -11.21 -0.54
CA ILE A 93 -4.75 -11.93 0.54
C ILE A 93 -4.15 -13.23 0.03
N LYS A 94 -4.80 -13.89 -0.94
CA LYS A 94 -4.27 -15.10 -1.60
C LYS A 94 -2.95 -14.79 -2.31
N ILE A 95 -2.90 -13.74 -3.14
CA ILE A 95 -1.66 -13.28 -3.80
C ILE A 95 -0.60 -12.95 -2.74
N ARG A 96 -0.94 -12.12 -1.74
CA ARG A 96 0.03 -11.70 -0.71
C ARG A 96 0.67 -12.88 0.02
N ARG A 97 -0.13 -13.88 0.40
CA ARG A 97 0.36 -15.03 1.19
C ARG A 97 1.10 -16.05 0.34
N GLU A 98 0.53 -16.45 -0.79
CA GLU A 98 1.09 -17.51 -1.64
C GLU A 98 2.35 -17.04 -2.39
N PHE A 99 2.47 -15.75 -2.68
CA PHE A 99 3.71 -15.13 -3.18
C PHE A 99 4.63 -14.60 -2.10
N GLU A 100 4.37 -14.92 -0.83
CA GLU A 100 5.25 -14.54 0.28
C GLU A 100 5.55 -13.02 0.31
N GLN A 101 4.59 -12.18 -0.08
CA GLN A 101 4.67 -10.70 -0.09
C GLN A 101 4.44 -10.15 1.32
N VAL A 102 5.38 -10.51 2.17
CA VAL A 102 5.27 -10.51 3.63
C VAL A 102 5.50 -9.14 4.28
N ILE A 103 5.99 -8.17 3.52
CA ILE A 103 6.14 -6.78 3.96
C ILE A 103 5.20 -5.92 3.13
N ASN A 104 4.46 -5.03 3.77
CA ASN A 104 3.74 -3.97 3.09
C ASN A 104 4.34 -2.62 3.50
N ILE A 105 4.78 -1.83 2.52
CA ILE A 105 5.30 -0.49 2.74
C ILE A 105 4.31 0.56 2.25
N ARG A 106 4.02 1.53 3.10
CA ARG A 106 3.06 2.62 2.84
C ARG A 106 3.64 3.94 3.34
N PRO A 107 4.18 4.79 2.45
CA PRO A 107 4.63 6.12 2.83
C PRO A 107 3.44 7.04 3.13
N ALA A 108 3.58 7.90 4.13
CA ALA A 108 2.70 9.05 4.34
C ALA A 108 3.55 10.32 4.39
N LYS A 109 3.33 11.21 3.43
CA LYS A 109 4.10 12.44 3.24
C LYS A 109 3.17 13.62 3.00
N PHE A 110 3.46 14.75 3.63
CA PHE A 110 2.84 16.00 3.25
C PHE A 110 3.32 16.40 1.85
N LEU A 111 2.43 16.31 0.85
CA LEU A 111 2.69 16.75 -0.51
C LEU A 111 2.40 18.24 -0.65
N GLN A 112 3.37 18.97 -1.18
CA GLN A 112 3.21 20.39 -1.49
C GLN A 112 2.14 20.58 -2.57
N GLY A 113 1.32 21.62 -2.43
CA GLY A 113 0.19 21.90 -3.34
C GLY A 113 -1.14 21.25 -2.92
N ILE A 114 -1.13 20.34 -1.94
CA ILE A 114 -2.35 19.78 -1.33
C ILE A 114 -2.57 20.41 0.04
N LYS A 115 -3.84 20.62 0.40
CA LYS A 115 -4.24 21.03 1.74
C LYS A 115 -4.44 19.80 2.63
N SER A 116 -3.54 19.60 3.59
CA SER A 116 -3.75 18.62 4.67
C SER A 116 -4.96 19.02 5.53
N PRO A 117 -5.74 18.07 6.08
CA PRO A 117 -6.78 18.37 7.07
C PRO A 117 -6.20 18.82 8.41
N LEU A 118 -4.89 18.64 8.65
CA LEU A 118 -4.24 19.10 9.87
C LEU A 118 -4.07 20.62 9.86
N ALA A 119 -4.35 21.26 11.00
CA ALA A 119 -4.16 22.70 11.16
C ALA A 119 -2.68 23.12 10.98
N ASN A 120 -1.74 22.23 11.32
CA ASN A 120 -0.32 22.43 11.09
C ASN A 120 0.36 21.09 10.77
N PRO A 121 0.51 20.71 9.48
CA PRO A 121 1.06 19.41 9.09
C PRO A 121 2.57 19.30 9.30
N LYS A 122 3.31 20.42 9.42
CA LYS A 122 4.77 20.47 9.69
C LYS A 122 5.62 19.56 8.77
N ASP A 123 5.28 19.51 7.48
CA ASP A 123 6.04 18.78 6.45
C ASP A 123 6.37 17.32 6.83
N PHE A 124 5.42 16.60 7.44
CA PHE A 124 5.64 15.22 7.85
C PHE A 124 6.04 14.32 6.66
N ASP A 125 6.93 13.36 6.94
CA ASP A 125 7.38 12.35 5.99
C ASP A 125 7.76 11.12 6.79
N LEU A 126 6.87 10.12 6.77
CA LEU A 126 6.99 8.87 7.50
C LEU A 126 6.70 7.68 6.60
N LEU A 127 7.19 6.51 7.01
CA LEU A 127 6.99 5.24 6.33
C LEU A 127 6.43 4.22 7.32
N VAL A 128 5.30 3.62 6.99
CA VAL A 128 4.79 2.45 7.73
C VAL A 128 5.27 1.17 7.05
N VAL A 129 5.95 0.33 7.81
CA VAL A 129 6.34 -1.04 7.47
C VAL A 129 5.39 -1.98 8.22
N ARG A 130 4.42 -2.51 7.48
CA ARG A 130 3.38 -3.42 7.98
C ARG A 130 3.81 -4.87 7.74
N GLU A 131 3.71 -5.71 8.78
CA GLU A 131 3.73 -7.16 8.61
C GLU A 131 2.48 -7.60 7.81
N ASN A 132 2.67 -8.34 6.72
CA ASN A 132 1.62 -8.53 5.71
C ASN A 132 1.21 -10.01 5.51
N SER A 133 1.72 -10.94 6.32
CA SER A 133 1.51 -12.38 6.12
C SER A 133 0.77 -13.08 7.27
N GLU A 134 0.89 -12.61 8.50
CA GLU A 134 0.33 -13.23 9.71
C GLU A 134 -0.33 -12.15 10.62
N GLY A 135 -0.37 -12.37 11.93
CA GLY A 135 -0.95 -11.46 12.90
C GLY A 135 -2.46 -11.62 13.06
N GLU A 136 -3.16 -10.50 13.18
CA GLU A 136 -4.59 -10.43 13.48
C GLU A 136 -5.47 -10.88 12.31
N TYR A 137 -4.95 -10.82 11.08
CA TYR A 137 -5.67 -11.31 9.90
C TYR A 137 -5.45 -12.81 9.80
N SER A 138 -6.43 -13.58 10.23
CA SER A 138 -6.27 -15.02 10.46
C SER A 138 -7.54 -15.79 10.14
N THR A 139 -7.35 -17.02 9.69
CA THR A 139 -8.41 -18.03 9.52
C THR A 139 -8.51 -18.96 10.73
N VAL A 140 -7.66 -18.76 11.75
CA VAL A 140 -7.59 -19.64 12.93
C VAL A 140 -8.66 -19.24 13.93
N GLY A 141 -9.71 -20.05 14.01
CA GLY A 141 -10.85 -19.75 14.85
C GLY A 141 -12.05 -20.63 14.52
N GLY A 142 -13.24 -20.10 14.75
CA GLY A 142 -14.49 -20.75 14.42
C GLY A 142 -15.69 -20.10 15.09
N ARG A 143 -16.88 -20.59 14.76
CA ARG A 143 -18.13 -20.23 15.44
C ARG A 143 -18.71 -21.48 16.10
N ILE A 144 -19.13 -21.35 17.35
CA ILE A 144 -19.78 -22.42 18.11
C ILE A 144 -21.13 -21.94 18.62
N TYR A 145 -22.07 -22.87 18.82
CA TYR A 145 -23.50 -22.60 19.06
C TYR A 145 -24.15 -21.78 17.94
N ARG A 146 -25.40 -21.34 18.14
CA ARG A 146 -26.21 -20.55 17.20
C ARG A 146 -27.13 -19.59 17.95
N ASP A 147 -27.68 -18.63 17.22
CA ASP A 147 -28.67 -17.67 17.70
C ASP A 147 -28.15 -16.88 18.92
N GLU A 148 -28.89 -16.84 20.03
CA GLU A 148 -28.54 -16.03 21.22
C GLU A 148 -27.24 -16.48 21.93
N GLU A 149 -26.86 -17.76 21.79
CA GLU A 149 -25.68 -18.34 22.46
C GLU A 149 -24.45 -18.38 21.55
N GLU A 150 -24.52 -17.77 20.37
CA GLU A 150 -23.47 -17.88 19.35
C GLU A 150 -22.16 -17.21 19.79
N ILE A 151 -21.05 -17.96 19.71
CA ILE A 151 -19.71 -17.49 20.07
C ILE A 151 -18.82 -17.54 18.83
N ALA A 152 -18.07 -16.46 18.59
CA ALA A 152 -17.00 -16.39 17.60
C ALA A 152 -15.64 -16.37 18.28
N ILE A 153 -14.74 -17.26 17.84
CA ILE A 153 -13.35 -17.33 18.28
C ILE A 153 -12.48 -16.93 17.09
N GLN A 154 -11.59 -15.95 17.29
CA GLN A 154 -10.65 -15.48 16.27
C GLN A 154 -9.28 -15.28 16.94
N ASN A 155 -8.25 -15.93 16.40
CA ASN A 155 -6.91 -15.91 16.99
C ASN A 155 -5.95 -15.11 16.11
N ALA A 156 -5.29 -14.13 16.71
CA ALA A 156 -4.14 -13.48 16.10
C ALA A 156 -2.88 -14.34 16.32
N VAL A 157 -2.22 -14.74 15.23
CA VAL A 157 -1.08 -15.66 15.27
C VAL A 157 0.18 -14.93 14.84
N PHE A 158 1.18 -14.92 15.71
CA PHE A 158 2.47 -14.27 15.47
C PHE A 158 3.57 -15.30 15.58
N SER A 159 4.51 -15.26 14.64
CA SER A 159 5.73 -16.05 14.66
C SER A 159 6.93 -15.13 14.86
N ARG A 160 8.00 -15.67 15.48
CA ARG A 160 9.26 -14.93 15.64
C ARG A 160 9.82 -14.51 14.29
N ARG A 161 9.75 -15.42 13.32
CA ARG A 161 10.22 -15.20 11.95
C ARG A 161 9.50 -14.05 11.26
N GLY A 162 8.17 -13.99 11.35
CA GLY A 162 7.38 -12.93 10.72
C GLY A 162 7.64 -11.57 11.34
N ALA A 163 7.57 -11.49 12.67
CA ALA A 163 7.84 -10.26 13.42
C ALA A 163 9.27 -9.74 13.20
N GLU A 164 10.29 -10.59 13.37
CA GLU A 164 11.70 -10.20 13.23
C GLU A 164 12.00 -9.68 11.81
N ARG A 165 11.48 -10.35 10.77
CA ARG A 165 11.66 -9.92 9.38
C ARG A 165 11.08 -8.53 9.12
N ALA A 166 9.87 -8.24 9.61
CA ALA A 166 9.27 -6.90 9.46
C ALA A 166 10.09 -5.82 10.19
N MET A 167 10.58 -6.15 11.38
CA MET A 167 11.43 -5.24 12.16
C MET A 167 12.77 -4.99 11.48
N ARG A 168 13.47 -6.02 11.01
CA ARG A 168 14.72 -5.87 10.25
C ARG A 168 14.54 -5.02 9.01
N PHE A 169 13.48 -5.27 8.24
CA PHE A 169 13.15 -4.45 7.08
C PHE A 169 12.91 -2.98 7.47
N ALA A 170 12.21 -2.72 8.59
CA ALA A 170 12.03 -1.36 9.09
C ALA A 170 13.35 -0.68 9.49
N PHE A 171 14.27 -1.39 10.13
CA PHE A 171 15.61 -0.88 10.44
C PHE A 171 16.42 -0.59 9.16
N GLU A 172 16.37 -1.47 8.16
CA GLU A 172 17.02 -1.25 6.86
C GLU A 172 16.47 -0.02 6.13
N MET A 173 15.16 0.21 6.20
CA MET A 173 14.55 1.43 5.67
C MET A 173 14.97 2.67 6.46
N ALA A 174 15.00 2.59 7.80
CA ALA A 174 15.40 3.71 8.65
C ALA A 174 16.86 4.11 8.45
N ALA A 175 17.74 3.15 8.15
CA ALA A 175 19.16 3.40 7.85
C ALA A 175 19.35 4.33 6.63
N LYS A 176 18.39 4.35 5.70
CA LYS A 176 18.38 5.22 4.52
C LYS A 176 17.59 6.52 4.73
N ARG A 177 17.06 6.75 5.94
CA ARG A 177 16.18 7.87 6.28
C ARG A 177 16.72 8.62 7.49
N LYS A 178 15.88 8.99 8.46
CA LYS A 178 16.25 9.79 9.63
C LYS A 178 16.77 8.92 10.79
N GLN A 179 17.06 7.65 10.53
CA GLN A 179 17.61 6.69 11.49
C GLN A 179 16.77 6.55 12.77
N HIS A 180 15.44 6.49 12.63
CA HIS A 180 14.55 6.25 13.76
C HIS A 180 13.44 5.24 13.43
N VAL A 181 13.25 4.23 14.31
CA VAL A 181 12.18 3.22 14.21
C VAL A 181 11.26 3.26 15.43
N THR A 182 9.98 3.52 15.20
CA THR A 182 8.92 3.39 16.20
C THR A 182 8.20 2.06 16.05
N SER A 183 8.12 1.26 17.11
CA SER A 183 7.33 0.02 17.13
C SER A 183 5.90 0.27 17.63
N ALA A 184 4.89 -0.07 16.83
CA ALA A 184 3.48 0.00 17.21
C ALA A 184 3.08 -1.23 18.02
N THR A 185 2.54 -1.03 19.23
CA THR A 185 2.20 -2.13 20.15
C THR A 185 0.88 -1.89 20.89
N LYS A 186 0.38 -2.90 21.59
CA LYS A 186 -0.71 -2.76 22.59
C LYS A 186 -0.50 -3.69 23.77
N SER A 187 0.75 -3.79 24.22
CA SER A 187 1.22 -4.75 25.24
C SER A 187 0.64 -4.59 26.64
N ASN A 188 -0.12 -3.51 26.90
CA ASN A 188 -0.89 -3.36 28.13
C ASN A 188 -2.26 -4.08 28.10
N GLY A 189 -2.90 -4.16 26.93
CA GLY A 189 -4.21 -4.79 26.76
C GLY A 189 -4.15 -6.19 26.15
N ILE A 190 -3.17 -6.44 25.28
CA ILE A 190 -3.00 -7.72 24.57
C ILE A 190 -1.80 -8.47 25.16
N ILE A 191 -2.05 -9.29 26.18
CA ILE A 191 -1.02 -9.78 27.11
C ILE A 191 -0.06 -10.85 26.56
N HIS A 192 -0.34 -11.43 25.38
CA HIS A 192 0.49 -12.48 24.80
C HIS A 192 1.24 -11.99 23.56
N SER A 193 0.52 -11.65 22.49
CA SER A 193 1.14 -11.32 21.21
C SER A 193 1.92 -10.01 21.23
N MET A 194 1.46 -8.99 21.95
CA MET A 194 2.12 -7.69 21.95
C MET A 194 3.37 -7.62 22.85
N PRO A 195 3.40 -8.23 24.06
CA PRO A 195 4.66 -8.43 24.78
C PRO A 195 5.66 -9.28 23.98
N PHE A 196 5.20 -10.33 23.30
CA PHE A 196 6.02 -11.10 22.38
C PHE A 196 6.61 -10.23 21.25
N TRP A 197 5.80 -9.39 20.61
CA TRP A 197 6.24 -8.42 19.61
C TRP A 197 7.30 -7.46 20.18
N ASP A 198 7.05 -6.90 21.37
CA ASP A 198 7.98 -5.98 22.05
C ASP A 198 9.33 -6.67 22.37
N GLU A 199 9.31 -7.94 22.77
CA GLU A 199 10.52 -8.74 23.01
C GLU A 199 11.34 -8.94 21.73
N VAL A 200 10.68 -9.32 20.63
CA VAL A 200 11.33 -9.49 19.33
C VAL A 200 11.90 -8.16 18.83
N PHE A 201 11.19 -7.04 19.02
CA PHE A 201 11.66 -5.71 18.65
C PHE A 201 12.93 -5.33 19.41
N LYS A 202 12.91 -5.48 20.74
CA LYS A 202 14.08 -5.21 21.59
C LYS A 202 15.28 -6.08 21.25
N GLN A 203 15.06 -7.32 20.81
CA GLN A 203 16.14 -8.22 20.39
C GLN A 203 16.71 -7.79 19.04
N THR A 204 15.85 -7.53 18.05
CA THR A 204 16.24 -7.07 16.72
C THR A 204 17.00 -5.75 16.78
N ALA A 205 16.56 -4.80 17.60
CA ALA A 205 17.17 -3.48 17.75
C ALA A 205 18.65 -3.54 18.18
N LYS A 206 19.10 -4.61 18.85
CA LYS A 206 20.51 -4.78 19.26
C LYS A 206 21.46 -4.89 18.07
N ASP A 207 20.95 -5.32 16.92
CA ASP A 207 21.75 -5.44 15.70
C ASP A 207 21.91 -4.10 14.97
N TYR A 208 21.21 -3.03 15.42
CA TYR A 208 21.19 -1.70 14.81
C TYR A 208 21.44 -0.59 15.85
N PRO A 209 22.61 -0.55 16.52
CA PRO A 209 22.88 0.35 17.63
C PRO A 209 22.86 1.85 17.27
N ASP A 210 23.05 2.18 15.98
CA ASP A 210 23.07 3.56 15.48
C ASP A 210 21.68 4.10 15.13
N ILE A 211 20.62 3.27 15.20
CA ILE A 211 19.25 3.67 14.88
C ILE A 211 18.48 3.89 16.18
N ALA A 212 17.94 5.08 16.35
CA ALA A 212 17.12 5.42 17.51
C ALA A 212 15.79 4.65 17.48
N THR A 213 15.30 4.23 18.66
CA THR A 213 14.08 3.43 18.74
C THR A 213 13.18 3.86 19.87
N ASP A 214 11.87 3.76 19.66
CA ASP A 214 10.86 3.80 20.71
C ASP A 214 9.72 2.82 20.43
N SER A 215 8.81 2.65 21.38
CA SER A 215 7.60 1.86 21.22
C SER A 215 6.41 2.67 21.69
N GLN A 216 5.34 2.69 20.90
CA GLN A 216 4.14 3.47 21.16
C GLN A 216 2.92 2.56 21.15
N HIS A 217 2.04 2.75 22.13
CA HIS A 217 0.75 2.08 22.09
C HIS A 217 -0.10 2.60 20.92
N ILE A 218 -0.78 1.70 20.20
CA ILE A 218 -1.49 2.02 18.94
C ILE A 218 -2.51 3.15 19.09
N ASP A 219 -3.18 3.28 20.24
CA ASP A 219 -4.09 4.37 20.57
C ASP A 219 -3.38 5.72 20.72
N ALA A 220 -2.24 5.76 21.40
CA ALA A 220 -1.43 6.98 21.48
C ALA A 220 -0.81 7.32 20.13
N LEU A 221 -0.32 6.31 19.40
CA LEU A 221 0.32 6.47 18.09
C LEU A 221 -0.65 7.06 17.06
N THR A 222 -1.88 6.55 16.98
CA THR A 222 -2.93 7.11 16.13
C THR A 222 -3.25 8.57 16.50
N ALA A 223 -3.35 8.90 17.79
CA ALA A 223 -3.51 10.31 18.21
C ALA A 223 -2.29 11.18 17.82
N PHE A 224 -1.09 10.61 17.78
CA PHE A 224 0.13 11.33 17.42
C PHE A 224 0.28 11.58 15.92
N PHE A 225 -0.30 10.76 15.05
CA PHE A 225 -0.41 11.07 13.62
C PHE A 225 -1.17 12.39 13.37
N VAL A 226 -2.15 12.72 14.22
CA VAL A 226 -2.91 13.96 14.09
C VAL A 226 -2.19 15.14 14.75
N THR A 227 -1.58 14.89 15.92
CA THR A 227 -1.09 15.98 16.78
C THR A 227 0.38 16.34 16.59
N LYS A 228 1.19 15.40 16.11
CA LYS A 228 2.65 15.57 15.95
C LYS A 228 3.27 14.58 14.92
N PRO A 229 2.73 14.49 13.69
CA PRO A 229 3.19 13.53 12.68
C PRO A 229 4.66 13.72 12.29
N GLU A 230 5.22 14.93 12.44
CA GLU A 230 6.59 15.27 12.10
C GLU A 230 7.65 14.52 12.93
N LYS A 231 7.24 13.90 14.04
CA LYS A 231 8.14 13.16 14.93
C LYS A 231 8.51 11.77 14.42
N PHE A 232 7.77 11.23 13.45
CA PHE A 232 7.94 9.86 13.00
C PHE A 232 8.82 9.80 11.75
N ASP A 233 9.57 8.71 11.64
CA ASP A 233 10.38 8.37 10.47
C ASP A 233 9.94 7.03 9.89
N VAL A 234 10.35 5.91 10.49
CA VAL A 234 9.86 4.58 10.14
C VAL A 234 9.06 4.01 11.29
N ILE A 235 7.89 3.46 10.99
CA ILE A 235 7.03 2.79 11.96
C ILE A 235 6.88 1.33 11.54
N VAL A 236 7.21 0.39 12.43
CA VAL A 236 6.94 -1.03 12.23
C VAL A 236 5.67 -1.42 12.99
N ALA A 237 4.77 -2.14 12.33
CA ALA A 237 3.48 -2.51 12.91
C ALA A 237 3.04 -3.93 12.51
N SER A 238 2.18 -4.54 13.35
CA SER A 238 1.46 -5.76 13.01
C SER A 238 0.51 -5.55 11.84
N ASN A 239 -0.11 -6.62 11.36
CA ASN A 239 -0.96 -6.57 10.18
C ASN A 239 -2.15 -5.60 10.36
N LEU A 240 -2.90 -5.72 11.45
CA LEU A 240 -4.03 -4.82 11.73
C LEU A 240 -3.58 -3.41 12.11
N PHE A 241 -2.55 -3.26 12.94
CA PHE A 241 -2.08 -1.94 13.35
C PHE A 241 -1.50 -1.16 12.17
N GLY A 242 -0.76 -1.83 11.29
CA GLY A 242 -0.25 -1.26 10.05
C GLY A 242 -1.40 -0.78 9.16
N ASP A 243 -2.47 -1.56 9.03
CA ASP A 243 -3.65 -1.16 8.26
C ASP A 243 -4.22 0.17 8.76
N ILE A 244 -4.55 0.23 10.05
CA ILE A 244 -5.12 1.41 10.71
C ILE A 244 -4.20 2.63 10.57
N LEU A 245 -2.90 2.47 10.83
CA LEU A 245 -1.92 3.57 10.76
C LEU A 245 -1.78 4.13 9.35
N THR A 246 -1.94 3.28 8.35
CA THR A 246 -1.78 3.72 6.97
C THR A 246 -3.00 4.42 6.41
N ASP A 247 -4.20 4.06 6.89
CA ASP A 247 -5.43 4.82 6.57
C ASP A 247 -5.43 6.20 7.22
N ILE A 248 -5.05 6.30 8.51
CA ILE A 248 -4.91 7.63 9.14
C ILE A 248 -3.76 8.43 8.53
N GLY A 249 -2.65 7.76 8.15
CA GLY A 249 -1.56 8.35 7.37
C GLY A 249 -2.05 8.94 6.06
N ALA A 250 -2.87 8.20 5.32
CA ALA A 250 -3.48 8.65 4.08
C ALA A 250 -4.45 9.83 4.30
N ALA A 251 -5.28 9.76 5.34
CA ALA A 251 -6.18 10.84 5.70
C ALA A 251 -5.44 12.15 6.00
N ILE A 252 -4.34 12.12 6.78
CA ILE A 252 -3.58 13.34 7.11
C ILE A 252 -2.79 13.91 5.91
N MET A 253 -2.54 13.13 4.86
CA MET A 253 -1.98 13.65 3.60
C MET A 253 -2.97 14.54 2.84
N GLY A 254 -4.28 14.36 3.05
CA GLY A 254 -5.32 15.11 2.35
C GLY A 254 -6.43 14.21 1.81
N SER A 255 -6.07 13.01 1.35
CA SER A 255 -7.01 12.05 0.78
C SER A 255 -6.42 10.64 0.81
N VAL A 256 -7.28 9.63 0.95
CA VAL A 256 -6.87 8.22 0.77
C VAL A 256 -6.52 7.92 -0.69
N GLY A 257 -7.09 8.69 -1.64
CA GLY A 257 -6.86 8.55 -3.08
C GLY A 257 -5.43 8.81 -3.56
N ILE A 258 -4.59 9.44 -2.73
CA ILE A 258 -3.19 9.73 -3.08
C ILE A 258 -2.18 8.74 -2.46
N ALA A 259 -2.62 7.85 -1.57
CA ALA A 259 -1.72 7.00 -0.81
C ALA A 259 -1.30 5.74 -1.59
N PRO A 260 0.00 5.54 -1.84
CA PRO A 260 0.50 4.35 -2.53
C PRO A 260 0.84 3.22 -1.55
N ALA A 261 0.97 2.00 -2.05
CA ALA A 261 1.50 0.88 -1.29
C ALA A 261 2.32 -0.08 -2.16
N ALA A 262 3.21 -0.83 -1.52
CA ALA A 262 3.85 -1.98 -2.13
C ALA A 262 3.90 -3.17 -1.18
N ASN A 263 3.52 -4.34 -1.69
CA ASN A 263 3.58 -5.64 -1.05
C ASN A 263 4.83 -6.36 -1.56
N ILE A 264 5.85 -6.43 -0.73
CA ILE A 264 7.20 -6.83 -1.09
C ILE A 264 7.42 -8.31 -0.78
N ASN A 265 7.81 -9.06 -1.81
CA ASN A 265 8.45 -10.34 -1.64
C ASN A 265 9.95 -10.11 -1.38
N VAL A 266 10.40 -10.35 -0.15
CA VAL A 266 11.76 -10.01 0.27
C VAL A 266 12.84 -10.99 -0.23
N ASN A 267 12.44 -12.19 -0.69
CA ASN A 267 13.39 -13.23 -1.11
C ASN A 267 13.59 -13.30 -2.63
N GLY A 268 12.86 -12.51 -3.41
CA GLY A 268 12.92 -12.46 -4.87
C GLY A 268 12.37 -13.71 -5.58
N LYS A 269 11.72 -14.62 -4.85
CA LYS A 269 11.20 -15.88 -5.42
C LYS A 269 9.93 -15.67 -6.26
N TYR A 270 9.15 -14.67 -5.90
CA TYR A 270 7.87 -14.32 -6.52
C TYR A 270 7.80 -12.82 -6.76
N PRO A 271 6.96 -12.35 -7.70
CA PRO A 271 6.78 -10.92 -7.93
C PRO A 271 6.25 -10.19 -6.69
N SER A 272 6.80 -9.01 -6.45
CA SER A 272 6.17 -8.02 -5.58
C SER A 272 4.92 -7.43 -6.25
N MET A 273 3.98 -6.93 -5.45
CA MET A 273 2.74 -6.34 -5.93
C MET A 273 2.59 -4.89 -5.48
N PHE A 274 2.25 -4.01 -6.41
CA PHE A 274 2.11 -2.57 -6.18
C PHE A 274 0.65 -2.19 -6.37
N GLU A 275 0.04 -1.64 -5.32
CA GLU A 275 -1.37 -1.21 -5.29
C GLU A 275 -1.52 0.06 -4.43
N PRO A 276 -2.48 0.95 -4.71
CA PRO A 276 -2.81 2.05 -3.83
C PRO A 276 -3.46 1.56 -2.52
N VAL A 277 -3.49 2.43 -1.50
CA VAL A 277 -4.15 2.11 -0.22
C VAL A 277 -5.68 2.11 -0.35
N HIS A 278 -6.23 2.95 -1.22
CA HIS A 278 -7.68 3.11 -1.35
C HIS A 278 -8.37 1.84 -1.87
N GLY A 279 -9.62 1.65 -1.45
CA GLY A 279 -10.49 0.60 -2.00
C GLY A 279 -11.02 0.93 -3.40
N SER A 280 -12.04 0.18 -3.83
CA SER A 280 -12.64 0.29 -5.18
C SER A 280 -13.54 1.50 -5.40
N ALA A 281 -13.89 2.26 -4.34
CA ALA A 281 -14.71 3.47 -4.39
C ALA A 281 -15.94 3.36 -5.34
N PRO A 282 -16.88 2.42 -5.07
CA PRO A 282 -18.00 2.11 -5.96
C PRO A 282 -19.02 3.26 -6.09
N ASP A 283 -18.90 4.30 -5.28
CA ASP A 283 -19.70 5.51 -5.30
C ASP A 283 -19.22 6.53 -6.34
N ILE A 284 -17.98 6.45 -6.82
CA ILE A 284 -17.40 7.41 -7.79
C ILE A 284 -16.97 6.79 -9.13
N ILE A 285 -16.85 5.46 -9.23
CA ILE A 285 -16.58 4.78 -10.50
C ILE A 285 -17.55 5.23 -11.60
N GLY A 286 -17.00 5.48 -12.80
CA GLY A 286 -17.71 5.93 -13.99
C GLY A 286 -17.92 7.44 -14.05
N LYS A 287 -17.52 8.19 -13.02
CA LYS A 287 -17.61 9.66 -12.98
C LYS A 287 -16.34 10.35 -13.47
N GLY A 288 -15.23 9.62 -13.63
CA GLY A 288 -13.95 10.19 -14.06
C GLY A 288 -13.34 11.19 -13.08
N ILE A 289 -13.64 11.02 -11.78
CA ILE A 289 -13.15 11.89 -10.69
C ILE A 289 -12.25 11.16 -9.69
N ALA A 290 -11.94 9.88 -9.95
CA ALA A 290 -10.99 9.15 -9.13
C ALA A 290 -9.61 9.80 -9.19
N ASN A 291 -8.93 9.90 -8.06
CA ASN A 291 -7.61 10.51 -8.03
C ASN A 291 -6.55 9.53 -8.58
N PRO A 292 -5.88 9.83 -9.71
CA PRO A 292 -4.90 8.90 -10.28
C PRO A 292 -3.57 8.91 -9.51
N ILE A 293 -3.33 9.89 -8.64
CA ILE A 293 -2.03 10.08 -7.99
C ILE A 293 -1.64 8.88 -7.12
N GLY A 294 -2.56 8.23 -6.40
CA GLY A 294 -2.24 7.05 -5.60
C GLY A 294 -1.68 5.91 -6.44
N GLN A 295 -2.27 5.65 -7.62
CA GLN A 295 -1.78 4.63 -8.54
C GLN A 295 -0.48 5.06 -9.25
N ILE A 296 -0.33 6.33 -9.61
CA ILE A 296 0.91 6.84 -10.22
C ILE A 296 2.07 6.80 -9.22
N TRP A 297 1.84 7.15 -7.95
CA TRP A 297 2.86 7.03 -6.91
C TRP A 297 3.16 5.56 -6.56
N THR A 298 2.18 4.68 -6.71
CA THR A 298 2.41 3.23 -6.67
C THR A 298 3.33 2.78 -7.81
N ALA A 299 3.19 3.34 -9.02
CA ALA A 299 4.11 3.11 -10.13
C ALA A 299 5.53 3.61 -9.82
N LYS A 300 5.68 4.74 -9.12
CA LYS A 300 6.98 5.19 -8.59
C LYS A 300 7.62 4.15 -7.67
N MET A 301 6.85 3.57 -6.75
CA MET A 301 7.39 2.53 -5.85
C MET A 301 7.83 1.28 -6.61
N MET A 302 7.15 0.95 -7.71
CA MET A 302 7.56 -0.14 -8.61
C MET A 302 8.86 0.19 -9.36
N LEU A 303 9.05 1.43 -9.81
CA LEU A 303 10.32 1.88 -10.41
C LEU A 303 11.48 1.74 -9.43
N ASP A 304 11.30 2.19 -8.18
CA ASP A 304 12.32 2.03 -7.14
C ASP A 304 12.68 0.55 -6.92
N HIS A 305 11.67 -0.33 -6.90
CA HIS A 305 11.88 -1.77 -6.75
C HIS A 305 12.72 -2.37 -7.88
N PHE A 306 12.60 -1.84 -9.09
CA PHE A 306 13.40 -2.26 -10.23
C PHE A 306 14.83 -1.66 -10.27
N GLY A 307 15.17 -0.84 -9.28
CA GLY A 307 16.44 -0.11 -9.19
C GLY A 307 16.45 1.21 -9.97
N GLU A 308 15.28 1.67 -10.44
CA GLU A 308 15.13 2.91 -11.21
C GLU A 308 14.75 4.11 -10.31
N GLU A 309 15.42 4.24 -9.15
CA GLU A 309 15.09 5.22 -8.10
C GLU A 309 15.18 6.69 -8.56
N GLU A 310 16.05 7.00 -9.53
CA GLU A 310 16.16 8.33 -10.13
C GLU A 310 14.87 8.69 -10.90
N LEU A 311 14.35 7.75 -11.71
CA LEU A 311 13.08 7.92 -12.42
C LEU A 311 11.91 7.99 -11.45
N GLY A 312 11.95 7.18 -10.40
CA GLY A 312 10.96 7.23 -9.33
C GLY A 312 10.92 8.60 -8.64
N SER A 313 12.08 9.13 -8.25
CA SER A 313 12.19 10.47 -7.65
C SER A 313 11.65 11.55 -8.59
N LYS A 314 12.06 11.53 -9.87
CA LYS A 314 11.59 12.49 -10.88
C LYS A 314 10.07 12.43 -11.09
N LEU A 315 9.47 11.23 -11.06
CA LEU A 315 8.02 11.08 -11.16
C LEU A 315 7.29 11.72 -9.97
N LEU A 316 7.82 11.55 -8.75
CA LEU A 316 7.24 12.17 -7.55
C LEU A 316 7.37 13.70 -7.59
N ASP A 317 8.51 14.23 -8.05
CA ASP A 317 8.70 15.68 -8.23
C ASP A 317 7.67 16.24 -9.23
N VAL A 318 7.44 15.54 -10.34
CA VAL A 318 6.42 15.95 -11.32
C VAL A 318 5.02 15.91 -10.71
N ILE A 319 4.68 14.88 -9.93
CA ILE A 319 3.41 14.84 -9.20
C ILE A 319 3.26 16.08 -8.33
N GLU A 320 4.26 16.43 -7.51
CA GLU A 320 4.20 17.62 -6.67
C GLU A 320 4.03 18.90 -7.48
N ASP A 321 4.71 19.03 -8.62
CA ASP A 321 4.60 20.22 -9.46
C ASP A 321 3.20 20.36 -10.09
N VAL A 322 2.59 19.24 -10.52
CA VAL A 322 1.19 19.21 -10.98
C VAL A 322 0.25 19.71 -9.88
N LEU A 323 0.40 19.17 -8.67
CA LEU A 323 -0.42 19.55 -7.52
C LEU A 323 -0.23 21.02 -7.13
N LYS A 324 1.01 21.52 -7.05
CA LYS A 324 1.34 22.94 -6.81
C LYS A 324 0.71 23.88 -7.83
N SER A 325 0.49 23.40 -9.04
CA SER A 325 -0.12 24.19 -10.13
C SER A 325 -1.64 24.17 -10.11
N GLY A 326 -2.26 23.51 -9.13
CA GLY A 326 -3.71 23.49 -8.94
C GLY A 326 -4.44 22.40 -9.71
N PHE A 327 -3.73 21.47 -10.37
CA PHE A 327 -4.33 20.29 -10.99
C PHE A 327 -4.70 19.25 -9.94
N LEU A 328 -5.79 19.55 -9.24
CA LEU A 328 -6.32 18.79 -8.11
C LEU A 328 -7.64 18.12 -8.52
N THR A 329 -7.81 16.85 -8.18
CA THR A 329 -9.10 16.14 -8.26
C THR A 329 -10.02 16.55 -7.11
N PRO A 330 -11.34 16.25 -7.16
CA PRO A 330 -12.31 16.72 -6.16
C PRO A 330 -12.03 16.29 -4.73
N ASP A 331 -11.46 15.10 -4.51
CA ASP A 331 -11.12 14.56 -3.19
C ASP A 331 -10.07 15.38 -2.44
N ILE A 332 -9.22 16.12 -3.18
CA ILE A 332 -8.19 17.02 -2.64
C ILE A 332 -8.51 18.50 -2.90
N GLY A 333 -9.79 18.81 -3.21
CA GLY A 333 -10.31 20.17 -3.26
C GLY A 333 -10.24 20.88 -4.61
N GLY A 334 -9.99 20.14 -5.70
CA GLY A 334 -10.03 20.68 -7.06
C GLY A 334 -11.28 20.32 -7.86
N ALA A 335 -11.17 20.45 -9.18
CA ALA A 335 -12.27 20.20 -10.12
C ALA A 335 -11.83 19.40 -11.35
N TYR A 336 -10.56 19.00 -11.44
CA TYR A 336 -10.03 18.26 -12.57
C TYR A 336 -10.42 16.79 -12.50
N THR A 337 -10.59 16.19 -13.67
CA THR A 337 -10.90 14.77 -13.84
C THR A 337 -9.64 13.90 -13.72
N THR A 338 -9.84 12.58 -13.59
CA THR A 338 -8.78 11.57 -13.62
C THR A 338 -7.87 11.76 -14.84
N GLU A 339 -8.48 12.00 -16.00
CA GLU A 339 -7.80 12.15 -17.28
C GLU A 339 -6.99 13.45 -17.35
N GLU A 340 -7.56 14.58 -16.94
CA GLU A 340 -6.87 15.88 -16.99
C GLU A 340 -5.64 15.92 -16.08
N VAL A 341 -5.73 15.34 -14.87
CA VAL A 341 -4.57 15.24 -13.98
C VAL A 341 -3.50 14.32 -14.58
N THR A 342 -3.90 13.19 -15.16
CA THR A 342 -2.99 12.25 -15.82
C THR A 342 -2.27 12.88 -17.01
N ASP A 343 -3.00 13.60 -17.85
CA ASP A 343 -2.46 14.31 -19.01
C ASP A 343 -1.45 15.39 -18.62
N GLU A 344 -1.73 16.12 -17.55
CA GLU A 344 -0.80 17.14 -17.05
C GLU A 344 0.47 16.51 -16.47
N VAL A 345 0.40 15.36 -15.78
CA VAL A 345 1.58 14.58 -15.35
C VAL A 345 2.41 14.16 -16.57
N ILE A 346 1.78 13.55 -17.58
CA ILE A 346 2.45 13.09 -18.81
C ILE A 346 3.11 14.26 -19.54
N LYS A 347 2.42 15.39 -19.65
CA LYS A 347 2.93 16.60 -20.28
C LYS A 347 4.20 17.07 -19.57
N ARG A 348 4.18 17.19 -18.25
CA ARG A 348 5.36 17.65 -17.49
C ARG A 348 6.53 16.70 -17.56
N LEU A 349 6.30 15.39 -17.52
CA LEU A 349 7.37 14.39 -17.71
C LEU A 349 8.13 14.59 -19.03
N LYS A 350 7.45 15.00 -20.10
CA LYS A 350 8.08 15.23 -21.41
C LYS A 350 8.91 16.52 -21.50
N TYR A 351 8.71 17.45 -20.58
CA TYR A 351 9.38 18.77 -20.58
C TYR A 351 10.26 19.01 -19.34
N ALA A 352 10.31 18.06 -18.40
CA ALA A 352 11.21 18.02 -17.26
C ALA A 352 12.49 17.26 -17.61
#